data_AF-A0A023JCX6-F1
#
_entry.id   AF-A0A023JCX6-F1
#
_cell.length_a   1.000
_cell.length_b   1.000
_cell.length_c   1.000
_cell.angle_alpha   90.00
_cell.angle_beta   90.00
_cell.angle_gamma   90.00
#
_symmetry.space_group_name_H-M   'P 1'
#
loop_
_entity.id
_entity.type
_entity.pdbx_description
1 polymer ?
#
loop_
_entity_poly.entity_id
_entity_poly.type
_entity_poly.pdbx_seq_one_letter_code
_entity_poly.pdbx_strand_id
1 'polypeptide(L)'
;MRALLMLLSWVFLQWQLAFGASYDGPRYDYYASTECKTYPEAPLYDGGILADRTGKIPMTYYKMETGVYSPAFVLYNLTGTTRYTFSCWVKIKGTVSTLLKARLSTETSTSKCVGTASAKSSCWSFLKGGFVLDSPSQTSILYFQDVEANNAIEISVTSPSLQPFSVEQWKTQQEENIRTKRKRVATVHVSDSQGNHITGASVTAQQLSKDFPFGSAIAKTILGNTAYQAWFAKRFNAAVFENELKWYTTEPEPGKLNYTLADELLEFVRANQIVARGHNIFWEDPKYTPSWVQNLTGDELRAAVKSRIDSLLTRYKGEFVHWDVSNEMLHFDFYEQRLGYNATFDFFATAQQSDPYATLFMNDFNVIETCDDVNSTVDSYASRLKEIKEGGGVLEGIGLEGHFSKPNFPLMRAVLDKLATLKLPIWLTEIDISNSFDQQTQWNWKEIDTTCRIVANYYT
;
A
#
# COMPACT_ATOMS: atom_id res chain seq x y z
N MET A 1 -48.34 -52.93 -35.03
CA MET A 1 -47.57 -53.79 -34.09
C MET A 1 -46.37 -52.97 -33.66
N ARG A 2 -46.40 -52.40 -32.46
CA ARG A 2 -45.89 -53.01 -31.21
C ARG A 2 -44.38 -53.29 -31.33
N ALA A 3 -43.48 -52.88 -30.44
CA ALA A 3 -43.47 -52.08 -29.21
C ALA A 3 -41.97 -52.09 -28.81
N LEU A 4 -41.30 -51.03 -28.38
CA LEU A 4 -41.04 -50.60 -26.99
C LEU A 4 -39.89 -49.57 -27.18
N LEU A 5 -39.95 -48.26 -26.90
CA LEU A 5 -40.30 -47.56 -25.67
C LEU A 5 -39.58 -48.15 -24.45
N MET A 6 -38.38 -47.65 -24.15
CA MET A 6 -37.91 -47.45 -22.78
C MET A 6 -36.81 -46.36 -22.72
N LEU A 7 -37.22 -45.20 -22.19
CA LEU A 7 -36.44 -44.25 -21.38
C LEU A 7 -35.38 -43.38 -22.09
N LEU A 8 -35.87 -42.45 -22.91
CA LEU A 8 -35.18 -41.20 -23.30
C LEU A 8 -35.54 -40.03 -22.36
N SER A 9 -35.66 -40.31 -21.06
CA SER A 9 -35.99 -39.32 -20.04
C SER A 9 -35.09 -39.55 -18.83
N TRP A 10 -34.37 -38.49 -18.45
CA TRP A 10 -33.39 -38.39 -17.35
C TRP A 10 -32.03 -38.90 -17.81
N VAL A 11 -31.06 -38.05 -18.14
CA VAL A 11 -30.54 -36.97 -17.30
C VAL A 11 -29.91 -35.93 -18.23
N PHE A 12 -30.63 -34.84 -18.52
CA PHE A 12 -29.97 -33.56 -18.77
C PHE A 12 -29.39 -33.16 -17.40
N LEU A 13 -28.22 -33.71 -17.06
CA LEU A 13 -27.46 -33.20 -15.93
C LEU A 13 -27.07 -31.81 -16.38
N GLN A 14 -27.79 -30.84 -15.84
CA GLN A 14 -27.32 -29.48 -15.71
C GLN A 14 -25.86 -29.56 -15.23
N TRP A 15 -24.92 -29.46 -16.17
CA TRP A 15 -23.64 -28.84 -15.88
C TRP A 15 -23.93 -27.35 -15.70
N GLN A 16 -24.69 -27.05 -14.65
CA GLN A 16 -24.37 -25.92 -13.81
C GLN A 16 -22.97 -26.24 -13.30
N LEU A 17 -21.96 -25.84 -14.09
CA LEU A 17 -20.83 -25.17 -13.50
C LEU A 17 -21.43 -24.29 -12.42
N ALA A 18 -21.06 -24.52 -11.17
CA ALA A 18 -21.43 -23.63 -10.08
C ALA A 18 -20.80 -22.27 -10.39
N PHE A 19 -21.42 -21.54 -11.32
CA PHE A 19 -21.48 -20.11 -11.33
C PHE A 19 -22.14 -19.81 -10.00
N GLY A 20 -21.31 -19.63 -8.95
CA GLY A 20 -21.77 -19.01 -7.73
C GLY A 20 -22.59 -17.80 -8.15
N ALA A 21 -23.79 -17.68 -7.59
CA ALA A 21 -24.73 -16.63 -7.94
C ALA A 21 -23.98 -15.31 -8.13
N SER A 22 -24.20 -14.65 -9.27
CA SER A 22 -23.70 -13.31 -9.53
C SER A 22 -23.96 -12.46 -8.28
N TYR A 23 -22.91 -11.94 -7.66
CA TYR A 23 -23.10 -10.99 -6.58
C TYR A 23 -23.67 -9.71 -7.19
N ASP A 24 -24.95 -9.45 -6.90
CA ASP A 24 -25.72 -8.31 -7.43
C ASP A 24 -25.65 -7.07 -6.53
N GLY A 25 -24.80 -7.08 -5.50
CA GLY A 25 -24.57 -5.93 -4.63
C GLY A 25 -23.55 -4.93 -5.20
N PRO A 26 -23.35 -3.78 -4.52
CA PRO A 26 -22.39 -2.78 -4.97
C PRO A 26 -20.97 -3.35 -4.98
N ARG A 27 -20.26 -3.15 -6.09
CA ARG A 27 -18.86 -3.56 -6.25
C ARG A 27 -17.93 -2.41 -5.88
N TYR A 28 -16.80 -2.70 -5.26
CA TYR A 28 -15.82 -1.66 -4.94
C TYR A 28 -15.28 -1.02 -6.22
N ASP A 29 -15.42 0.30 -6.33
CA ASP A 29 -14.89 1.13 -7.40
C ASP A 29 -13.44 1.55 -7.09
N TYR A 30 -12.52 1.05 -7.91
CA TYR A 30 -11.07 1.27 -7.80
C TYR A 30 -10.62 2.61 -8.41
N TYR A 31 -11.53 3.41 -8.98
CA TYR A 31 -11.15 4.68 -9.61
C TYR A 31 -10.49 5.64 -8.62
N ALA A 32 -9.35 6.19 -9.01
CA ALA A 32 -8.65 7.23 -8.30
C ALA A 32 -7.85 8.12 -9.25
N SER A 33 -7.44 9.29 -8.76
CA SER A 33 -6.60 10.24 -9.51
C SER A 33 -5.59 10.89 -8.56
N THR A 34 -4.34 10.96 -8.99
CA THR A 34 -3.28 11.80 -8.43
C THR A 34 -3.11 13.10 -9.21
N GLU A 35 -3.64 13.15 -10.44
CA GLU A 35 -3.61 14.33 -11.29
C GLU A 35 -4.75 15.30 -10.96
N CYS A 36 -4.45 16.59 -11.07
CA CYS A 36 -5.40 17.67 -10.86
C CYS A 36 -6.12 18.00 -12.17
N LYS A 37 -7.46 18.08 -12.15
CA LYS A 37 -8.29 18.19 -13.36
C LYS A 37 -8.97 19.56 -13.47
N THR A 38 -9.09 20.08 -14.69
CA THR A 38 -9.85 21.32 -14.95
C THR A 38 -11.33 21.14 -14.62
N TYR A 39 -11.89 19.97 -14.96
CA TYR A 39 -13.27 19.60 -14.68
C TYR A 39 -13.31 18.34 -13.83
N PRO A 40 -14.09 18.32 -12.74
CA PRO A 40 -14.25 17.15 -11.89
C PRO A 40 -15.15 16.11 -12.57
N GLU A 41 -14.91 14.85 -12.26
CA GLU A 41 -15.76 13.75 -12.75
C GLU A 41 -17.01 13.56 -11.88
N ALA A 42 -17.95 12.76 -12.37
CA ALA A 42 -19.15 12.38 -11.64
C ALA A 42 -18.83 11.68 -10.31
N PRO A 43 -19.72 11.73 -9.31
CA PRO A 43 -19.50 11.04 -8.05
C PRO A 43 -19.43 9.53 -8.27
N LEU A 44 -18.51 8.86 -7.58
CA LEU A 44 -18.51 7.39 -7.52
C LEU A 44 -19.83 6.91 -6.91
N TYR A 45 -20.31 5.73 -7.31
CA TYR A 45 -21.54 5.14 -6.78
C TYR A 45 -22.78 6.06 -6.83
N ASP A 46 -22.84 6.96 -7.82
CA ASP A 46 -23.88 7.99 -7.94
C ASP A 46 -24.07 8.83 -6.66
N GLY A 47 -23.01 8.97 -5.85
CA GLY A 47 -23.01 9.69 -4.58
C GLY A 47 -23.30 8.85 -3.34
N GLY A 48 -23.73 7.59 -3.48
CA GLY A 48 -24.05 6.73 -2.34
C GLY A 48 -25.04 7.38 -1.38
N ILE A 49 -24.74 7.39 -0.07
CA ILE A 49 -25.61 8.04 0.93
C ILE A 49 -25.62 9.58 0.83
N LEU A 50 -24.80 10.17 -0.04
CA LEU A 50 -24.73 11.61 -0.29
C LEU A 50 -25.43 12.02 -1.61
N ALA A 51 -26.01 11.06 -2.37
CA ALA A 51 -26.65 11.30 -3.66
C ALA A 51 -27.71 12.44 -3.61
N ASP A 52 -28.60 12.41 -2.62
CA ASP A 52 -29.68 13.41 -2.45
C ASP A 52 -29.20 14.77 -1.92
N ARG A 53 -27.90 14.91 -1.67
CA ARG A 53 -27.28 16.16 -1.17
C ARG A 53 -26.58 16.95 -2.25
N THR A 54 -26.53 16.42 -3.47
CA THR A 54 -25.93 17.03 -4.65
C THR A 54 -26.55 18.38 -5.05
N GLY A 55 -27.71 18.76 -4.48
CA GLY A 55 -28.36 20.06 -4.69
C GLY A 55 -28.40 21.01 -3.48
N LYS A 56 -27.90 20.61 -2.30
CA LYS A 56 -27.82 21.49 -1.13
C LYS A 56 -26.34 21.69 -0.78
N ILE A 57 -25.92 22.95 -0.81
CA ILE A 57 -24.59 23.39 -0.35
C ILE A 57 -24.29 22.66 0.97
N PRO A 58 -23.11 22.02 1.13
CA PRO A 58 -22.73 21.47 2.42
C PRO A 58 -23.00 22.52 3.50
N MET A 59 -23.68 22.16 4.59
CA MET A 59 -23.92 23.14 5.65
C MET A 59 -22.57 23.71 6.06
N THR A 60 -22.47 25.04 6.09
CA THR A 60 -21.27 25.70 6.62
C THR A 60 -21.21 25.39 8.10
N TYR A 61 -20.36 24.43 8.45
CA TYR A 61 -20.16 24.01 9.83
C TYR A 61 -19.15 24.93 10.49
N TYR A 62 -19.59 25.62 11.54
CA TYR A 62 -18.71 26.45 12.36
C TYR A 62 -17.88 25.56 13.27
N LYS A 63 -16.56 25.52 13.05
CA LYS A 63 -15.65 24.80 13.93
C LYS A 63 -15.32 25.69 15.14
N MET A 64 -15.85 25.35 16.32
CA MET A 64 -15.60 26.15 17.54
C MET A 64 -14.10 26.29 17.87
N GLU A 65 -13.29 25.29 17.52
CA GLU A 65 -11.85 25.26 17.80
C GLU A 65 -11.01 26.21 16.92
N THR A 66 -11.44 26.48 15.68
CA THR A 66 -10.66 27.32 14.72
C THR A 66 -11.39 28.58 14.29
N GLY A 67 -12.69 28.70 14.59
CA GLY A 67 -13.52 29.82 14.16
C GLY A 67 -13.84 29.86 12.66
N VAL A 68 -13.53 28.79 11.92
CA VAL A 68 -13.66 28.73 10.45
C VAL A 68 -14.89 27.91 10.04
N TYR A 69 -15.58 28.37 9.00
CA TYR A 69 -16.66 27.64 8.35
C TYR A 69 -16.10 26.67 7.31
N SER A 70 -16.40 25.39 7.45
CA SER A 70 -16.06 24.36 6.45
C SER A 70 -17.32 23.82 5.79
N PRO A 71 -17.26 23.43 4.50
CA PRO A 71 -18.19 22.44 3.95
C PRO A 71 -18.32 21.23 4.88
N ALA A 72 -19.54 20.80 5.16
CA ALA A 72 -19.78 19.59 5.94
C ALA A 72 -21.03 18.81 5.50
N PHE A 73 -21.04 17.52 5.80
CA PHE A 73 -22.16 16.60 5.61
C PHE A 73 -22.56 15.99 6.95
N VAL A 74 -23.82 16.18 7.36
CA VAL A 74 -24.37 15.53 8.57
C VAL A 74 -24.84 14.12 8.23
N LEU A 75 -24.17 13.10 8.72
CA LEU A 75 -24.49 11.70 8.49
C LEU A 75 -25.35 11.16 9.63
N TYR A 76 -26.26 10.24 9.33
CA TYR A 76 -27.16 9.65 10.31
C TYR A 76 -27.02 8.13 10.37
N ASN A 77 -27.20 7.57 11.57
CA ASN A 77 -27.30 6.14 11.83
C ASN A 77 -26.12 5.32 11.26
N LEU A 78 -24.89 5.82 11.43
CA LEU A 78 -23.70 5.07 11.04
C LEU A 78 -23.44 3.91 11.99
N THR A 79 -22.93 2.80 11.49
CA THR A 79 -22.72 1.56 12.27
C THR A 79 -21.23 1.23 12.43
N GLY A 80 -20.89 0.51 13.50
CA GLY A 80 -19.49 0.16 13.83
C GLY A 80 -18.82 -0.86 12.90
N THR A 81 -19.59 -1.75 12.28
CA THR A 81 -19.04 -2.84 11.45
C THR A 81 -19.00 -2.52 9.96
N THR A 82 -19.70 -1.47 9.54
CA THR A 82 -19.77 -1.07 8.13
C THR A 82 -18.47 -0.37 7.71
N ARG A 83 -18.05 -0.70 6.50
CA ARG A 83 -16.89 -0.10 5.82
C ARG A 83 -17.37 1.01 4.93
N TYR A 84 -17.04 2.24 5.29
CA TYR A 84 -17.46 3.42 4.54
C TYR A 84 -16.33 3.91 3.65
N THR A 85 -16.57 3.96 2.34
CA THR A 85 -15.62 4.48 1.36
C THR A 85 -16.07 5.86 0.92
N PHE A 86 -15.18 6.85 1.04
CA PHE A 86 -15.48 8.24 0.76
C PHE A 86 -14.66 8.73 -0.44
N SER A 87 -15.28 9.54 -1.30
CA SER A 87 -14.55 10.28 -2.33
C SER A 87 -15.23 11.59 -2.66
N CYS A 88 -14.46 12.60 -3.07
CA CYS A 88 -14.97 13.82 -3.67
C CYS A 88 -13.89 14.53 -4.50
N TRP A 89 -14.30 15.55 -5.24
CA TRP A 89 -13.37 16.51 -5.83
C TRP A 89 -13.37 17.78 -4.97
N VAL A 90 -12.16 18.28 -4.67
CA VAL A 90 -11.95 19.50 -3.88
C VAL A 90 -11.18 20.55 -4.66
N LYS A 91 -11.49 21.81 -4.41
CA LYS A 91 -10.77 22.98 -4.96
C LYS A 91 -10.73 24.07 -3.89
N ILE A 92 -9.64 24.83 -3.85
CA ILE A 92 -9.46 25.88 -2.84
C ILE A 92 -9.36 27.28 -3.48
N LYS A 93 -9.55 28.31 -2.66
CA LYS A 93 -9.23 29.70 -3.00
C LYS A 93 -8.63 30.39 -1.77
N GLY A 94 -7.69 31.31 -2.01
CA GLY A 94 -6.94 32.02 -0.96
C GLY A 94 -5.46 31.65 -0.90
N THR A 95 -5.07 30.50 -1.45
CA THR A 95 -3.66 30.07 -1.62
C THR A 95 -3.47 29.30 -2.92
N VAL A 96 -2.22 29.07 -3.35
CA VAL A 96 -1.89 28.29 -4.56
C VAL A 96 -2.21 26.81 -4.35
N SER A 97 -1.82 26.27 -3.20
CA SER A 97 -1.92 24.87 -2.83
C SER A 97 -1.99 24.73 -1.30
N THR A 98 -2.70 23.73 -0.78
CA THR A 98 -2.62 23.31 0.62
C THR A 98 -3.04 21.84 0.77
N LEU A 99 -2.66 21.22 1.88
CA LEU A 99 -3.13 19.91 2.27
C LEU A 99 -4.51 20.01 2.95
N LEU A 100 -5.52 19.40 2.34
CA LEU A 100 -6.84 19.24 2.92
C LEU A 100 -7.01 17.85 3.54
N LYS A 101 -7.64 17.81 4.71
CA LYS A 101 -8.10 16.59 5.38
C LYS A 101 -9.62 16.54 5.42
N ALA A 102 -10.21 15.45 4.95
CA ALA A 102 -11.58 15.09 5.30
C ALA A 102 -11.57 14.44 6.69
N ARG A 103 -12.45 14.88 7.58
CA ARG A 103 -12.54 14.41 8.96
C ARG A 103 -13.96 14.08 9.35
N LEU A 104 -14.14 13.04 10.16
CA LEU A 104 -15.43 12.62 10.70
C LEU A 104 -15.44 12.82 12.21
N SER A 105 -16.35 13.63 12.71
CA SER A 105 -16.65 13.72 14.14
C SER A 105 -17.98 13.03 14.44
N THR A 106 -18.06 12.39 15.60
CA THR A 106 -19.26 11.67 16.06
C THR A 106 -19.66 12.21 17.42
N GLU A 107 -20.87 11.86 17.89
CA GLU A 107 -21.34 12.23 19.24
C GLU A 107 -20.40 11.78 20.38
N THR A 108 -19.61 10.72 20.17
CA THR A 108 -18.81 10.06 21.23
C THR A 108 -17.30 10.14 21.00
N SER A 109 -16.84 10.67 19.86
CA SER A 109 -15.42 10.71 19.48
C SER A 109 -15.04 12.03 18.83
N THR A 110 -13.88 12.55 19.24
CA THR A 110 -13.39 13.89 18.94
C THR A 110 -13.23 14.13 17.44
N SER A 111 -12.50 13.29 16.70
CA SER A 111 -12.46 13.34 15.23
C SER A 111 -11.55 12.26 14.63
N LYS A 112 -11.98 11.55 13.59
CA LYS A 112 -11.16 10.61 12.81
C LYS A 112 -10.81 11.18 11.43
N CYS A 113 -9.56 11.03 10.99
CA CYS A 113 -9.21 11.32 9.60
C CYS A 113 -9.86 10.29 8.65
N VAL A 114 -10.42 10.79 7.54
CA VAL A 114 -11.06 9.99 6.50
C VAL A 114 -10.18 9.86 5.26
N GLY A 115 -9.48 10.93 4.89
CA GLY A 115 -8.56 10.95 3.75
C GLY A 115 -7.99 12.34 3.52
N THR A 116 -6.98 12.43 2.65
CA THR A 116 -6.25 13.66 2.32
C THR A 116 -6.27 13.96 0.83
N ALA A 117 -6.12 15.25 0.50
CA ALA A 117 -5.79 15.69 -0.85
C ALA A 117 -4.91 16.94 -0.84
N SER A 118 -3.88 16.96 -1.70
CA SER A 118 -3.12 18.17 -2.02
C SER A 118 -3.95 19.06 -2.94
N ALA A 119 -4.78 19.92 -2.35
CA ALA A 119 -5.75 20.74 -3.06
C ALA A 119 -5.09 21.98 -3.69
N LYS A 120 -5.54 22.34 -4.89
CA LYS A 120 -5.00 23.48 -5.66
C LYS A 120 -6.08 24.51 -5.97
N SER A 121 -5.70 25.76 -6.19
CA SER A 121 -6.65 26.80 -6.60
C SER A 121 -6.89 26.88 -8.09
N SER A 122 -6.01 26.32 -8.91
CA SER A 122 -6.15 26.31 -10.37
C SER A 122 -7.07 25.20 -10.88
N CYS A 123 -7.19 24.07 -10.18
CA CYS A 123 -7.84 22.85 -10.66
C CYS A 123 -8.48 22.03 -9.52
N TRP A 124 -9.27 21.02 -9.87
CA TRP A 124 -9.90 20.09 -8.93
C TRP A 124 -8.98 18.93 -8.58
N SER A 125 -8.79 18.68 -7.29
CA SER A 125 -7.96 17.60 -6.76
C SER A 125 -8.87 16.50 -6.21
N PHE A 126 -8.50 15.23 -6.44
CA PHE A 126 -9.32 14.09 -6.03
C PHE A 126 -8.96 13.63 -4.62
N LEU A 127 -9.94 13.65 -3.72
CA LEU A 127 -9.82 13.11 -2.37
C LEU A 127 -10.53 11.75 -2.34
N LYS A 128 -9.79 10.70 -1.99
CA LYS A 128 -10.35 9.35 -1.73
C LYS A 128 -9.89 8.90 -0.36
N GLY A 129 -10.78 8.22 0.36
CA GLY A 129 -10.53 7.77 1.71
C GLY A 129 -11.60 6.82 2.20
N GLY A 130 -11.66 6.64 3.52
CA GLY A 130 -12.69 5.85 4.15
C GLY A 130 -12.45 5.63 5.63
N PHE A 131 -13.45 5.05 6.29
CA PHE A 131 -13.42 4.84 7.73
C PHE A 131 -14.27 3.64 8.16
N VAL A 132 -13.98 3.19 9.38
CA VAL A 132 -14.79 2.26 10.17
C VAL A 132 -14.98 2.88 11.56
N LEU A 133 -16.20 2.86 12.08
CA LEU A 133 -16.48 3.39 13.42
C LEU A 133 -16.15 2.36 14.50
N ASP A 134 -15.75 2.82 15.69
CA ASP A 134 -15.54 1.90 16.82
C ASP A 134 -16.87 1.50 17.47
N SER A 135 -17.88 2.37 17.36
CA SER A 135 -19.24 2.16 17.85
C SER A 135 -20.24 2.85 16.92
N PRO A 136 -21.51 2.40 16.88
CA PRO A 136 -22.55 3.09 16.12
C PRO A 136 -22.71 4.56 16.56
N SER A 137 -23.13 5.41 15.63
CA SER A 137 -23.35 6.84 15.86
C SER A 137 -24.65 7.29 15.22
N GLN A 138 -25.51 7.96 16.00
CA GLN A 138 -26.78 8.46 15.49
C GLN A 138 -26.59 9.68 14.60
N THR A 139 -25.71 10.59 15.00
CA THR A 139 -25.34 11.77 14.22
C THR A 139 -23.82 11.87 14.12
N SER A 140 -23.32 12.09 12.91
CA SER A 140 -21.91 12.35 12.65
C SER A 140 -21.76 13.52 11.68
N ILE A 141 -20.61 14.19 11.70
CA ILE A 141 -20.32 15.32 10.84
C ILE A 141 -19.03 15.03 10.09
N LEU A 142 -19.13 14.90 8.77
CA LEU A 142 -18.00 14.79 7.86
C LEU A 142 -17.68 16.20 7.34
N TYR A 143 -16.51 16.74 7.65
CA TYR A 143 -16.09 18.09 7.29
C TYR A 143 -14.67 18.11 6.75
N PHE A 144 -14.22 19.26 6.27
CA PHE A 144 -12.90 19.46 5.68
C PHE A 144 -12.08 20.42 6.53
N GLN A 145 -10.79 20.20 6.57
CA GLN A 145 -9.87 21.03 7.33
C GLN A 145 -8.60 21.25 6.53
N ASP A 146 -8.20 22.52 6.47
CA ASP A 146 -6.84 22.91 6.10
C ASP A 146 -5.88 22.57 7.23
N VAL A 147 -4.77 21.93 6.90
CA VAL A 147 -3.73 21.59 7.88
C VAL A 147 -2.98 22.82 8.35
N GLU A 148 -2.75 23.80 7.48
CA GLU A 148 -1.93 24.96 7.83
C GLU A 148 -2.66 25.95 8.75
N ALA A 149 -4.00 25.95 8.77
CA ALA A 149 -4.89 26.75 9.63
C ALA A 149 -4.62 28.27 9.67
N ASN A 150 -3.69 28.78 8.87
CA ASN A 150 -3.17 30.14 8.93
C ASN A 150 -3.93 31.12 8.04
N ASN A 151 -4.74 30.63 7.10
CA ASN A 151 -5.52 31.46 6.19
C ASN A 151 -6.99 31.01 6.18
N ALA A 152 -7.91 31.98 6.17
CA ALA A 152 -9.32 31.72 5.87
C ALA A 152 -9.45 31.31 4.39
N ILE A 153 -9.13 30.05 4.07
CA ILE A 153 -9.29 29.51 2.73
C ILE A 153 -10.75 29.14 2.48
N GLU A 154 -11.20 29.36 1.25
CA GLU A 154 -12.50 28.90 0.79
C GLU A 154 -12.33 27.50 0.17
N ILE A 155 -13.06 26.51 0.71
CA ILE A 155 -13.03 25.14 0.22
C ILE A 155 -14.31 24.87 -0.59
N SER A 156 -14.14 24.49 -1.85
CA SER A 156 -15.21 24.01 -2.73
C SER A 156 -15.15 22.49 -2.82
N VAL A 157 -16.32 21.84 -2.74
CA VAL A 157 -16.48 20.39 -2.83
C VAL A 157 -17.52 20.06 -3.88
N THR A 158 -17.25 19.08 -4.72
CA THR A 158 -18.22 18.56 -5.70
C THR A 158 -18.08 17.05 -5.85
N SER A 159 -19.11 16.44 -6.44
CA SER A 159 -19.23 14.99 -6.65
C SER A 159 -18.92 14.17 -5.38
N PRO A 160 -19.50 14.53 -4.21
CA PRO A 160 -19.27 13.76 -3.00
C PRO A 160 -19.93 12.38 -3.10
N SER A 161 -19.24 11.35 -2.62
CA SER A 161 -19.75 9.99 -2.53
C SER A 161 -19.35 9.36 -1.22
N LEU A 162 -20.31 8.68 -0.58
CA LEU A 162 -20.05 7.87 0.59
C LEU A 162 -20.82 6.55 0.44
N GLN A 163 -20.08 5.49 0.15
CA GLN A 163 -20.64 4.17 -0.09
C GLN A 163 -20.38 3.25 1.12
N PRO A 164 -21.44 2.74 1.78
CA PRO A 164 -21.31 1.71 2.79
C PRO A 164 -21.13 0.32 2.16
N PHE A 165 -20.29 -0.49 2.78
CA PHE A 165 -20.14 -1.92 2.50
C PHE A 165 -20.27 -2.71 3.80
N SER A 166 -21.11 -3.75 3.80
CA SER A 166 -21.08 -4.73 4.88
C SER A 166 -19.79 -5.55 4.84
N VAL A 167 -19.48 -6.24 5.94
CA VAL A 167 -18.32 -7.15 6.02
C VAL A 167 -18.44 -8.26 4.97
N GLU A 168 -19.64 -8.79 4.76
CA GLU A 168 -19.95 -9.84 3.77
C GLU A 168 -19.77 -9.32 2.35
N GLN A 169 -20.24 -8.11 2.04
CA GLN A 169 -20.07 -7.49 0.72
C GLN A 169 -18.58 -7.29 0.41
N TRP A 170 -17.83 -6.77 1.38
CA TRP A 170 -16.39 -6.56 1.24
C TRP A 170 -15.61 -7.86 1.06
N LYS A 171 -15.97 -8.90 1.81
CA LYS A 171 -15.39 -10.25 1.69
C LYS A 171 -15.76 -10.93 0.37
N THR A 172 -17.00 -10.76 -0.09
CA THR A 172 -17.45 -11.31 -1.38
C THR A 172 -16.65 -10.70 -2.52
N GLN A 173 -16.48 -9.38 -2.53
CA GLN A 173 -15.62 -8.70 -3.51
C GLN A 173 -14.17 -9.22 -3.47
N GLN A 174 -13.67 -9.47 -2.26
CA GLN A 174 -12.33 -10.04 -2.07
C GLN A 174 -12.20 -11.43 -2.71
N GLU A 175 -13.17 -12.32 -2.46
CA GLU A 175 -13.21 -13.66 -3.05
C GLU A 175 -13.36 -13.62 -4.58
N GLU A 176 -14.17 -12.71 -5.11
CA GLU A 176 -14.31 -12.49 -6.56
C GLU A 176 -13.00 -12.04 -7.20
N ASN A 177 -12.26 -11.12 -6.57
CA ASN A 177 -10.97 -10.68 -7.07
C ASN A 177 -9.94 -11.81 -7.04
N ILE A 178 -9.90 -12.62 -5.97
CA ILE A 178 -9.06 -13.81 -5.92
C ILE A 178 -9.44 -14.76 -7.07
N ARG A 179 -10.74 -15.01 -7.29
CA ARG A 179 -11.22 -15.89 -8.35
C ARG A 179 -10.85 -15.40 -9.75
N THR A 180 -11.01 -14.11 -10.02
CA THR A 180 -10.86 -13.54 -11.37
C THR A 180 -9.44 -13.09 -11.69
N LYS A 181 -8.68 -12.64 -10.69
CA LYS A 181 -7.31 -12.14 -10.87
C LYS A 181 -6.25 -13.18 -10.50
N ARG A 182 -6.48 -14.00 -9.46
CA ARG A 182 -5.46 -14.90 -8.88
C ARG A 182 -5.67 -16.39 -9.15
N LYS A 183 -6.85 -16.79 -9.64
CA LYS A 183 -7.12 -18.16 -10.08
C LYS A 183 -7.20 -18.22 -11.60
N ARG A 184 -6.89 -19.40 -12.16
CA ARG A 184 -7.07 -19.74 -13.57
C ARG A 184 -7.69 -21.14 -13.64
N VAL A 185 -8.48 -21.38 -14.68
CA VAL A 185 -8.96 -22.73 -14.99
C VAL A 185 -7.82 -23.47 -15.66
N ALA A 186 -7.47 -24.65 -15.15
CA ALA A 186 -6.50 -25.55 -15.75
C ALA A 186 -7.18 -26.90 -16.05
N THR A 187 -6.91 -27.45 -17.23
CA THR A 187 -7.40 -28.77 -17.62
C THR A 187 -6.25 -29.77 -17.53
N VAL A 188 -6.46 -30.86 -16.79
CA VAL A 188 -5.48 -31.94 -16.65
C VAL A 188 -5.92 -33.11 -17.53
N HIS A 189 -5.07 -33.47 -18.50
CA HIS A 189 -5.27 -34.66 -19.32
C HIS A 189 -4.34 -35.76 -18.82
N VAL A 190 -4.90 -36.94 -18.57
CA VAL A 190 -4.14 -38.14 -18.16
C VAL A 190 -4.16 -39.13 -19.31
N SER A 191 -2.98 -39.59 -19.72
CA SER A 191 -2.81 -40.56 -20.80
C SER A 191 -1.90 -41.72 -20.35
N ASP A 192 -2.09 -42.89 -20.95
CA ASP A 192 -1.21 -44.04 -20.77
C ASP A 192 0.11 -43.87 -21.55
N SER A 193 1.00 -44.88 -21.47
CA SER A 193 2.28 -44.89 -22.18
C SER A 193 2.16 -44.94 -23.71
N GLN A 194 0.97 -45.19 -24.24
CA GLN A 194 0.65 -45.24 -25.67
C GLN A 194 -0.05 -43.96 -26.13
N GLY A 195 -0.30 -43.01 -25.22
CA GLY A 195 -0.97 -41.74 -25.50
C GLY A 195 -2.50 -41.81 -25.43
N ASN A 196 -3.10 -42.95 -25.06
CA ASN A 196 -4.56 -43.07 -24.95
C ASN A 196 -5.07 -42.37 -23.69
N HIS A 197 -6.19 -41.67 -23.80
CA HIS A 197 -6.83 -41.00 -22.66
C HIS A 197 -7.29 -41.99 -21.60
N ILE A 198 -6.91 -41.75 -20.34
CA ILE A 198 -7.39 -42.51 -19.19
C ILE A 198 -8.63 -41.83 -18.62
N THR A 199 -9.77 -42.53 -18.70
CA THR A 199 -11.03 -42.06 -18.10
C THR A 199 -11.11 -42.51 -16.63
N GLY A 200 -11.55 -41.62 -15.73
CA GLY A 200 -11.72 -41.95 -14.30
C GLY A 200 -10.42 -41.97 -13.49
N ALA A 201 -9.33 -41.40 -14.00
CA ALA A 201 -8.07 -41.27 -13.25
C ALA A 201 -8.26 -40.41 -11.98
N SER A 202 -7.67 -40.86 -10.86
CA SER A 202 -7.61 -40.06 -9.64
C SER A 202 -6.44 -39.08 -9.73
N VAL A 203 -6.73 -37.78 -9.62
CA VAL A 203 -5.73 -36.70 -9.67
C VAL A 203 -5.71 -35.97 -8.34
N THR A 204 -4.52 -35.82 -7.74
CA THR A 204 -4.30 -34.97 -6.56
C THR A 204 -3.38 -33.83 -6.95
N ALA A 205 -3.75 -32.60 -6.62
CA ALA A 205 -2.91 -31.42 -6.80
C ALA A 205 -2.49 -30.88 -5.43
N GLN A 206 -1.20 -30.65 -5.25
CA GLN A 206 -0.62 -30.02 -4.06
C GLN A 206 0.10 -28.73 -4.45
N GLN A 207 -0.21 -27.62 -3.78
CA GLN A 207 0.55 -26.38 -3.96
C GLN A 207 1.91 -26.52 -3.29
N LEU A 208 2.99 -26.41 -4.06
CA LEU A 208 4.37 -26.51 -3.56
C LEU A 208 4.97 -25.15 -3.19
N SER A 209 4.62 -24.09 -3.93
CA SER A 209 5.13 -22.73 -3.70
C SER A 209 4.09 -21.65 -4.05
N LYS A 210 4.41 -20.40 -3.68
CA LYS A 210 3.66 -19.20 -4.07
C LYS A 210 4.50 -18.42 -5.08
N ASP A 211 3.83 -17.85 -6.07
CA ASP A 211 4.48 -17.05 -7.12
C ASP A 211 4.84 -15.63 -6.64
N PHE A 212 4.05 -15.08 -5.70
CA PHE A 212 4.30 -13.74 -5.16
C PHE A 212 5.17 -13.78 -3.89
N PRO A 213 5.99 -12.75 -3.66
CA PRO A 213 6.74 -12.58 -2.42
C PRO A 213 5.82 -12.49 -1.20
N PHE A 214 6.01 -13.42 -0.26
CA PHE A 214 5.39 -13.43 1.05
C PHE A 214 6.50 -13.71 2.06
N GLY A 215 6.90 -12.66 2.77
CA GLY A 215 8.14 -12.65 3.54
C GLY A 215 7.99 -12.18 4.98
N SER A 216 9.12 -12.20 5.67
CA SER A 216 9.29 -11.67 7.03
C SER A 216 10.75 -11.23 7.20
N ALA A 217 11.00 -10.30 8.11
CA ALA A 217 12.36 -9.89 8.46
C ALA A 217 13.12 -11.04 9.13
N ILE A 218 14.41 -11.15 8.81
CA ILE A 218 15.37 -12.01 9.49
C ILE A 218 16.53 -11.18 9.99
N ALA A 219 17.10 -11.61 11.11
CA ALA A 219 18.28 -11.01 11.71
C ALA A 219 19.31 -12.10 12.03
N LYS A 220 20.49 -11.70 12.51
CA LYS A 220 21.56 -12.61 12.95
C LYS A 220 21.11 -13.76 13.87
N THR A 221 19.99 -13.62 14.57
CA THR A 221 19.41 -14.64 15.46
C THR A 221 18.96 -15.92 14.73
N ILE A 222 18.80 -15.88 13.39
CA ILE A 222 18.53 -17.07 12.57
C ILE A 222 19.80 -17.88 12.28
N LEU A 223 20.97 -17.27 12.35
CA LEU A 223 22.24 -17.91 12.02
C LEU A 223 22.60 -18.93 13.12
N GLY A 224 22.91 -20.16 12.70
CA GLY A 224 23.14 -21.29 13.61
C GLY A 224 21.90 -21.83 14.33
N ASN A 225 20.72 -21.20 14.18
CA ASN A 225 19.47 -21.65 14.78
C ASN A 225 18.66 -22.50 13.79
N THR A 226 18.95 -23.80 13.74
CA THR A 226 18.34 -24.74 12.79
C THR A 226 16.81 -24.83 12.92
N ALA A 227 16.28 -24.69 14.14
CA ALA A 227 14.84 -24.68 14.38
C ALA A 227 14.17 -23.44 13.77
N TYR A 228 14.79 -22.26 13.92
CA TYR A 228 14.28 -21.03 13.33
C TYR A 228 14.41 -21.05 11.79
N GLN A 229 15.55 -21.48 11.26
CA GLN A 229 15.77 -21.65 9.82
C GLN A 229 14.70 -22.55 9.17
N ALA A 230 14.46 -23.73 9.75
CA ALA A 230 13.43 -24.66 9.27
C ALA A 230 12.01 -24.08 9.39
N TRP A 231 11.74 -23.33 10.46
CA TRP A 231 10.45 -22.66 10.65
C TRP A 231 10.20 -21.58 9.59
N PHE A 232 11.22 -20.78 9.27
CA PHE A 232 11.15 -19.68 8.31
C PHE A 232 11.00 -20.20 6.87
N ALA A 233 11.91 -21.08 6.44
CA ALA A 233 11.94 -21.61 5.07
C ALA A 233 10.68 -22.40 4.69
N LYS A 234 9.97 -22.97 5.67
CA LYS A 234 8.68 -23.63 5.45
C LYS A 234 7.53 -22.66 5.15
N ARG A 235 7.65 -21.38 5.50
CA ARG A 235 6.53 -20.40 5.52
C ARG A 235 6.69 -19.27 4.52
N PHE A 236 7.91 -18.78 4.36
CA PHE A 236 8.22 -17.57 3.62
C PHE A 236 9.10 -17.88 2.40
N ASN A 237 8.81 -17.21 1.29
CA ASN A 237 9.62 -17.26 0.07
C ASN A 237 10.35 -15.93 -0.19
N ALA A 238 10.20 -14.94 0.71
CA ALA A 238 10.92 -13.68 0.67
C ALA A 238 11.45 -13.30 2.06
N ALA A 239 12.53 -12.54 2.11
CA ALA A 239 13.13 -12.04 3.35
C ALA A 239 13.62 -10.59 3.19
N VAL A 240 13.79 -9.92 4.32
CA VAL A 240 14.53 -8.65 4.44
C VAL A 240 15.47 -8.79 5.64
N PHE A 241 16.66 -8.22 5.58
CA PHE A 241 17.60 -8.25 6.70
C PHE A 241 17.30 -7.06 7.63
N GLU A 242 17.02 -7.34 8.89
CA GLU A 242 16.47 -6.35 9.83
C GLU A 242 17.43 -5.15 10.03
N ASN A 243 18.72 -5.45 10.15
CA ASN A 243 19.76 -4.42 10.36
C ASN A 243 21.04 -4.67 9.56
N GLU A 244 21.28 -5.89 9.10
CA GLU A 244 22.59 -6.36 8.66
C GLU A 244 23.09 -5.70 7.37
N LEU A 245 22.23 -4.99 6.63
CA LEU A 245 22.61 -4.18 5.48
C LEU A 245 22.64 -2.67 5.77
N LYS A 246 22.07 -2.20 6.88
CA LYS A 246 22.00 -0.77 7.20
C LYS A 246 23.41 -0.18 7.34
N TRP A 247 23.57 1.09 6.97
CA TRP A 247 24.89 1.70 6.81
C TRP A 247 25.70 1.67 8.12
N TYR A 248 25.07 1.96 9.26
CA TYR A 248 25.73 1.89 10.56
C TYR A 248 26.22 0.49 10.96
N THR A 249 25.64 -0.57 10.39
CA THR A 249 26.07 -1.95 10.64
C THR A 249 27.21 -2.35 9.72
N THR A 250 27.16 -1.91 8.46
CA THR A 250 28.10 -2.34 7.42
C THR A 250 29.32 -1.44 7.29
N GLU A 251 29.28 -0.21 7.80
CA GLU A 251 30.41 0.72 7.85
C GLU A 251 30.34 1.60 9.13
N PRO A 252 30.56 1.02 10.33
CA PRO A 252 30.48 1.76 11.59
C PRO A 252 31.57 2.84 11.74
N GLU A 253 32.68 2.69 11.03
CA GLU A 253 33.77 3.66 10.94
C GLU A 253 34.17 3.88 9.47
N PRO A 254 34.69 5.07 9.09
CA PRO A 254 35.00 5.37 7.70
C PRO A 254 35.94 4.33 7.07
N GLY A 255 35.50 3.69 5.98
CA GLY A 255 36.26 2.68 5.25
C GLY A 255 36.41 1.31 5.95
N LYS A 256 35.88 1.13 7.16
CA LYS A 256 35.88 -0.16 7.87
C LYS A 256 34.62 -0.94 7.56
N LEU A 257 34.61 -1.54 6.37
CA LEU A 257 33.48 -2.33 5.88
C LEU A 257 33.38 -3.68 6.61
N ASN A 258 32.17 -4.05 7.03
CA ASN A 258 31.86 -5.36 7.60
C ASN A 258 30.54 -5.91 7.05
N TYR A 259 30.64 -6.89 6.17
CA TYR A 259 29.49 -7.53 5.52
C TYR A 259 29.24 -8.96 6.00
N THR A 260 30.00 -9.46 6.98
CA THR A 260 29.98 -10.87 7.39
C THR A 260 28.57 -11.38 7.69
N LEU A 261 27.79 -10.64 8.49
CA LEU A 261 26.43 -11.07 8.84
C LEU A 261 25.47 -11.04 7.63
N ALA A 262 25.60 -10.05 6.76
CA ALA A 262 24.79 -9.97 5.55
C ALA A 262 25.15 -11.08 4.55
N ASP A 263 26.43 -11.45 4.44
CA ASP A 263 26.88 -12.58 3.63
C ASP A 263 26.31 -13.90 4.16
N GLU A 264 26.38 -14.15 5.48
CA GLU A 264 25.84 -15.36 6.10
C GLU A 264 24.31 -15.46 5.95
N LEU A 265 23.59 -14.33 6.07
CA LEU A 265 22.14 -14.30 5.82
C LEU A 265 21.82 -14.53 4.34
N LEU A 266 22.64 -13.99 3.43
CA LEU A 266 22.48 -14.20 1.99
C LEU A 266 22.72 -15.67 1.61
N GLU A 267 23.69 -16.34 2.23
CA GLU A 267 23.88 -17.79 2.09
C GLU A 267 22.65 -18.57 2.55
N PHE A 268 22.06 -18.21 3.70
CA PHE A 268 20.84 -18.86 4.19
C PHE A 268 19.67 -18.73 3.20
N VAL A 269 19.40 -17.53 2.70
CA VAL A 269 18.26 -17.33 1.77
C VAL A 269 18.51 -18.02 0.42
N ARG A 270 19.74 -17.98 -0.11
CA ARG A 270 20.11 -18.70 -1.34
C ARG A 270 19.94 -20.22 -1.19
N ALA A 271 20.43 -20.79 -0.09
CA ALA A 271 20.32 -22.22 0.20
C ALA A 271 18.86 -22.71 0.29
N ASN A 272 17.92 -21.81 0.59
CA ASN A 272 16.49 -22.11 0.72
C ASN A 272 15.65 -21.58 -0.46
N GLN A 273 16.28 -21.04 -1.52
CA GLN A 273 15.60 -20.46 -2.68
C GLN A 273 14.61 -19.34 -2.29
N ILE A 274 14.99 -18.54 -1.30
CA ILE A 274 14.23 -17.41 -0.79
C ILE A 274 14.81 -16.15 -1.42
N VAL A 275 13.94 -15.29 -1.96
CA VAL A 275 14.39 -13.99 -2.47
C VAL A 275 14.63 -13.01 -1.32
N ALA A 276 15.60 -12.12 -1.44
CA ALA A 276 15.87 -11.11 -0.43
C ALA A 276 15.66 -9.71 -0.98
N ARG A 277 15.23 -8.83 -0.09
CA ARG A 277 15.03 -7.40 -0.30
C ARG A 277 16.17 -6.64 0.35
N GLY A 278 16.79 -5.74 -0.40
CA GLY A 278 17.89 -4.93 0.09
C GLY A 278 17.37 -3.73 0.87
N HIS A 279 17.53 -3.76 2.20
CA HIS A 279 17.05 -2.70 3.09
C HIS A 279 18.18 -2.25 4.04
N ASN A 280 18.70 -1.05 3.91
CA ASN A 280 18.49 -0.04 2.86
C ASN A 280 19.85 0.55 2.45
N ILE A 281 19.89 1.27 1.32
CA ILE A 281 21.13 1.94 0.90
C ILE A 281 21.36 3.16 1.80
N PHE A 282 20.35 4.03 1.87
CA PHE A 282 20.30 5.22 2.71
C PHE A 282 19.02 5.28 3.54
N TRP A 283 19.14 5.85 4.73
CA TRP A 283 18.01 6.20 5.60
C TRP A 283 18.12 7.68 5.93
N GLU A 284 17.06 8.43 5.67
CA GLU A 284 17.06 9.89 5.83
C GLU A 284 17.01 10.35 7.29
N ASP A 285 16.54 9.53 8.23
CA ASP A 285 16.59 9.90 9.65
C ASP A 285 18.06 9.92 10.13
N PRO A 286 18.59 11.09 10.55
CA PRO A 286 19.97 11.23 11.00
C PRO A 286 20.35 10.26 12.12
N LYS A 287 19.37 9.83 12.94
CA LYS A 287 19.58 8.88 14.04
C LYS A 287 20.12 7.53 13.55
N TYR A 288 19.76 7.12 12.34
CA TYR A 288 20.19 5.85 11.76
C TYR A 288 21.26 6.02 10.67
N THR A 289 21.86 7.20 10.57
CA THR A 289 23.06 7.45 9.77
C THR A 289 24.30 7.20 10.63
N PRO A 290 25.38 6.56 10.11
CA PRO A 290 26.62 6.34 10.88
C PRO A 290 27.13 7.63 11.52
N SER A 291 27.60 7.56 12.77
CA SER A 291 27.99 8.75 13.53
C SER A 291 29.09 9.58 12.85
N TRP A 292 29.97 8.94 12.09
CA TRP A 292 31.03 9.62 11.34
C TRP A 292 30.53 10.37 10.10
N VAL A 293 29.34 10.03 9.60
CA VAL A 293 28.69 10.68 8.44
C VAL A 293 27.86 11.89 8.86
N GLN A 294 27.28 11.91 10.07
CA GLN A 294 26.28 12.89 10.51
C GLN A 294 26.70 14.36 10.36
N ASN A 295 27.99 14.65 10.53
CA ASN A 295 28.56 16.00 10.44
C ASN A 295 29.18 16.32 9.06
N LEU A 296 29.21 15.37 8.13
CA LEU A 296 29.73 15.61 6.78
C LEU A 296 28.76 16.47 5.99
N THR A 297 29.31 17.32 5.11
CA THR A 297 28.54 18.15 4.17
C THR A 297 29.29 18.27 2.84
N GLY A 298 28.63 18.81 1.82
CA GLY A 298 29.29 19.13 0.54
C GLY A 298 30.03 17.94 -0.08
N ASP A 299 31.29 18.13 -0.45
CA ASP A 299 32.07 17.13 -1.18
C ASP A 299 32.47 15.93 -0.33
N GLU A 300 32.66 16.11 0.98
CA GLU A 300 32.97 15.01 1.90
C GLU A 300 31.78 14.05 2.01
N LEU A 301 30.57 14.59 2.15
CA LEU A 301 29.36 13.77 2.19
C LEU A 301 29.08 13.14 0.81
N ARG A 302 29.29 13.86 -0.31
CA ARG A 302 29.18 13.27 -1.66
C ARG A 302 30.13 12.08 -1.83
N ALA A 303 31.37 12.19 -1.36
CA ALA A 303 32.34 11.11 -1.42
C ALA A 303 31.90 9.90 -0.57
N ALA A 304 31.38 10.14 0.64
CA ALA A 304 30.86 9.09 1.52
C ALA A 304 29.65 8.36 0.91
N VAL A 305 28.67 9.10 0.38
CA VAL A 305 27.50 8.56 -0.34
C VAL A 305 27.94 7.72 -1.54
N LYS A 306 28.86 8.23 -2.37
CA LYS A 306 29.37 7.48 -3.51
C LYS A 306 30.05 6.19 -3.08
N SER A 307 30.93 6.26 -2.07
CA SER A 307 31.60 5.09 -1.49
C SER A 307 30.61 4.06 -0.96
N ARG A 308 29.52 4.51 -0.33
CA ARG A 308 28.44 3.65 0.16
C ARG A 308 27.75 2.89 -0.98
N ILE A 309 27.33 3.58 -2.03
CA ILE A 309 26.70 2.94 -3.19
C ILE A 309 27.66 1.97 -3.86
N ASP A 310 28.90 2.41 -4.13
CA ASP A 310 29.91 1.59 -4.80
C ASP A 310 30.21 0.31 -4.00
N SER A 311 30.47 0.42 -2.69
CA SER A 311 30.82 -0.74 -1.85
C SER A 311 29.67 -1.73 -1.69
N LEU A 312 28.45 -1.23 -1.45
CA LEU A 312 27.28 -2.07 -1.21
C LEU A 312 26.79 -2.73 -2.51
N LEU A 313 26.52 -1.93 -3.55
CA LEU A 313 25.90 -2.43 -4.77
C LEU A 313 26.88 -3.20 -5.66
N THR A 314 28.18 -2.89 -5.64
CA THR A 314 29.16 -3.73 -6.36
C THR A 314 29.24 -5.12 -5.73
N ARG A 315 29.18 -5.21 -4.39
CA ARG A 315 29.24 -6.50 -3.68
C ARG A 315 28.01 -7.36 -3.93
N TYR A 316 26.82 -6.75 -3.90
CA TYR A 316 25.54 -7.45 -3.91
C TYR A 316 24.76 -7.33 -5.23
N LYS A 317 25.45 -7.00 -6.32
CA LYS A 317 24.84 -6.84 -7.64
C LYS A 317 24.05 -8.07 -8.05
N GLY A 318 22.74 -7.91 -8.27
CA GLY A 318 21.84 -8.98 -8.69
C GLY A 318 21.45 -9.98 -7.59
N GLU A 319 21.80 -9.72 -6.32
CA GLU A 319 21.47 -10.60 -5.20
C GLU A 319 20.13 -10.27 -4.55
N PHE A 320 19.75 -9.00 -4.57
CA PHE A 320 18.48 -8.53 -4.03
C PHE A 320 17.51 -8.24 -5.17
N VAL A 321 16.28 -8.74 -5.04
CA VAL A 321 15.24 -8.52 -6.07
C VAL A 321 14.86 -7.06 -6.19
N HIS A 322 15.05 -6.30 -5.10
CA HIS A 322 14.87 -4.86 -5.08
C HIS A 322 15.68 -4.20 -3.96
N TRP A 323 15.94 -2.90 -4.11
CA TRP A 323 16.58 -2.06 -3.09
C TRP A 323 15.67 -0.93 -2.63
N ASP A 324 15.52 -0.79 -1.31
CA ASP A 324 15.03 0.42 -0.67
C ASP A 324 16.21 1.44 -0.74
N VAL A 325 16.19 2.34 -1.73
CA VAL A 325 17.31 3.25 -2.03
C VAL A 325 17.43 4.33 -0.96
N SER A 326 16.33 5.02 -0.69
CA SER A 326 16.21 5.98 0.40
C SER A 326 14.96 5.65 1.22
N ASN A 327 15.17 5.46 2.52
CA ASN A 327 14.14 5.17 3.50
C ASN A 327 13.68 6.45 4.20
N GLU A 328 12.36 6.61 4.37
CA GLU A 328 11.71 7.66 5.16
C GLU A 328 11.91 9.10 4.66
N MET A 329 11.92 9.30 3.33
CA MET A 329 12.16 10.61 2.72
C MET A 329 11.00 11.60 2.85
N LEU A 330 9.81 11.16 3.28
CA LEU A 330 8.70 12.07 3.55
C LEU A 330 8.81 12.73 4.92
N HIS A 331 9.56 12.14 5.85
CA HIS A 331 9.71 12.65 7.21
C HIS A 331 11.04 13.33 7.45
N PHE A 332 12.08 12.90 6.74
CA PHE A 332 13.44 13.38 6.92
C PHE A 332 14.11 13.66 5.58
N ASP A 333 15.08 14.58 5.59
CA ASP A 333 15.75 15.13 4.41
C ASP A 333 17.25 15.32 4.65
N PHE A 334 17.87 14.43 5.44
CA PHE A 334 19.25 14.57 5.90
C PHE A 334 20.23 14.84 4.76
N TYR A 335 20.12 14.08 3.66
CA TYR A 335 21.04 14.22 2.53
C TYR A 335 20.71 15.44 1.69
N GLU A 336 19.44 15.73 1.43
CA GLU A 336 19.05 16.88 0.60
C GLU A 336 19.40 18.23 1.24
N GLN A 337 19.27 18.35 2.56
CA GLN A 337 19.70 19.56 3.28
C GLN A 337 21.20 19.83 3.14
N ARG A 338 22.02 18.78 2.95
CA ARG A 338 23.49 18.87 2.97
C ARG A 338 24.13 18.82 1.58
N LEU A 339 23.45 18.21 0.62
CA LEU A 339 23.94 18.00 -0.74
C LEU A 339 23.14 18.78 -1.80
N GLY A 340 21.97 19.29 -1.43
CA GLY A 340 21.01 19.94 -2.32
C GLY A 340 19.81 19.05 -2.63
N TYR A 341 18.70 19.68 -3.02
CA TYR A 341 17.40 19.02 -3.25
C TYR A 341 17.44 17.84 -4.24
N ASN A 342 18.32 17.87 -5.24
CA ASN A 342 18.39 16.79 -6.23
C ASN A 342 19.24 15.58 -5.77
N ALA A 343 19.80 15.59 -4.56
CA ALA A 343 20.73 14.55 -4.11
C ALA A 343 20.11 13.14 -4.15
N THR A 344 18.86 13.00 -3.71
CA THR A 344 18.18 11.70 -3.76
C THR A 344 17.95 11.22 -5.20
N PHE A 345 17.73 12.13 -6.15
CA PHE A 345 17.56 11.78 -7.57
C PHE A 345 18.85 11.13 -8.11
N ASP A 346 19.99 11.70 -7.73
CA ASP A 346 21.30 11.15 -8.06
C ASP A 346 21.54 9.79 -7.39
N PHE A 347 20.99 9.56 -6.19
CA PHE A 347 21.10 8.25 -5.51
C PHE A 347 20.38 7.17 -6.31
N PHE A 348 19.14 7.41 -6.74
CA PHE A 348 18.38 6.49 -7.58
C PHE A 348 19.08 6.25 -8.92
N ALA A 349 19.56 7.31 -9.58
CA ALA A 349 20.28 7.19 -10.85
C ALA A 349 21.58 6.37 -10.72
N THR A 350 22.36 6.60 -9.65
CA THR A 350 23.62 5.90 -9.39
C THR A 350 23.39 4.45 -8.96
N ALA A 351 22.34 4.20 -8.17
CA ALA A 351 21.94 2.86 -7.76
C ALA A 351 21.59 2.01 -8.99
N GLN A 352 20.79 2.55 -9.93
CA GLN A 352 20.41 1.84 -11.16
C GLN A 352 21.61 1.49 -12.03
N GLN A 353 22.60 2.40 -12.13
CA GLN A 353 23.82 2.14 -12.90
C GLN A 353 24.66 1.03 -12.25
N SER A 354 24.69 1.00 -10.92
CA SER A 354 25.49 0.04 -10.16
C SER A 354 24.88 -1.37 -10.19
N ASP A 355 23.56 -1.46 -9.98
CA ASP A 355 22.80 -2.71 -10.08
C ASP A 355 21.55 -2.55 -10.97
N PRO A 356 21.67 -2.79 -12.29
CA PRO A 356 20.56 -2.61 -13.22
C PRO A 356 19.52 -3.75 -13.15
N TYR A 357 19.73 -4.77 -12.31
CA TYR A 357 18.83 -5.92 -12.20
C TYR A 357 17.82 -5.78 -11.07
N ALA A 358 18.12 -4.95 -10.06
CA ALA A 358 17.25 -4.72 -8.92
C ALA A 358 16.23 -3.63 -9.24
N THR A 359 14.98 -3.85 -8.86
CA THR A 359 13.95 -2.79 -8.86
C THR A 359 14.27 -1.78 -7.76
N LEU A 360 14.14 -0.48 -8.02
CA LEU A 360 14.46 0.56 -7.05
C LEU A 360 13.20 1.15 -6.39
N PHE A 361 13.20 1.15 -5.06
CA PHE A 361 12.07 1.55 -4.23
C PHE A 361 12.39 2.79 -3.40
N MET A 362 11.38 3.65 -3.24
CA MET A 362 11.23 4.54 -2.09
C MET A 362 10.41 3.80 -1.03
N ASN A 363 10.80 3.86 0.25
CA ASN A 363 10.11 3.17 1.34
C ASN A 363 9.81 4.14 2.47
N ASP A 364 8.54 4.27 2.87
CA ASP A 364 8.11 5.18 3.93
C ASP A 364 6.97 4.59 4.76
N PHE A 365 6.91 4.99 6.03
CA PHE A 365 5.79 4.73 6.93
C PHE A 365 4.69 5.79 6.86
N ASN A 366 3.57 5.48 7.50
CA ASN A 366 2.37 6.30 7.66
C ASN A 366 1.58 6.64 6.39
N VAL A 367 2.08 6.32 5.19
CA VAL A 367 1.37 6.57 3.92
C VAL A 367 0.06 5.79 3.84
N ILE A 368 0.06 4.52 4.27
CA ILE A 368 -1.08 3.58 4.17
C ILE A 368 -1.80 3.39 5.51
N GLU A 369 -1.08 3.64 6.60
CA GLU A 369 -1.47 3.37 7.98
C GLU A 369 -2.43 4.43 8.51
N THR A 370 -2.22 5.69 8.11
CA THR A 370 -2.98 6.82 8.62
C THR A 370 -3.07 7.95 7.59
N CYS A 371 -4.03 8.86 7.79
CA CYS A 371 -4.06 10.15 7.09
C CYS A 371 -3.95 11.34 8.05
N ASP A 372 -3.66 11.06 9.33
CA ASP A 372 -3.40 12.09 10.32
C ASP A 372 -1.95 12.60 10.25
N ASP A 373 -1.00 11.81 9.74
CA ASP A 373 0.35 12.29 9.44
C ASP A 373 0.31 13.26 8.24
N VAL A 374 0.81 14.47 8.44
CA VAL A 374 0.78 15.55 7.45
C VAL A 374 1.99 15.50 6.51
N ASN A 375 3.07 14.87 6.94
CA ASN A 375 4.31 14.76 6.19
C ASN A 375 4.20 13.62 5.17
N SER A 376 3.58 12.51 5.58
CA SER A 376 3.47 11.28 4.79
C SER A 376 2.06 11.05 4.26
N THR A 377 1.63 11.87 3.30
CA THR A 377 0.35 11.67 2.62
C THR A 377 0.53 10.93 1.30
N VAL A 378 -0.52 10.25 0.82
CA VAL A 378 -0.51 9.57 -0.48
C VAL A 378 -0.18 10.51 -1.65
N ASP A 379 -0.57 11.79 -1.57
CA ASP A 379 -0.25 12.78 -2.60
C ASP A 379 1.18 13.29 -2.48
N SER A 380 1.70 13.46 -1.25
CA SER A 380 3.11 13.78 -1.02
C SER A 380 4.01 12.67 -1.57
N TYR A 381 3.67 11.42 -1.27
CA TYR A 381 4.38 10.25 -1.79
C TYR A 381 4.36 10.23 -3.33
N ALA A 382 3.17 10.36 -3.94
CA ALA A 382 3.06 10.39 -5.40
C ALA A 382 3.80 11.57 -6.05
N SER A 383 3.80 12.75 -5.44
CA SER A 383 4.57 13.91 -5.89
C SER A 383 6.07 13.61 -5.85
N ARG A 384 6.54 13.05 -4.75
CA ARG A 384 7.95 12.73 -4.56
C ARG A 384 8.46 11.72 -5.60
N LEU A 385 7.68 10.68 -5.90
CA LEU A 385 8.02 9.73 -6.97
C LEU A 385 8.10 10.40 -8.34
N LYS A 386 7.20 11.36 -8.61
CA LYS A 386 7.19 12.12 -9.85
C LYS A 386 8.42 13.04 -9.96
N GLU A 387 8.76 13.73 -8.87
CA GLU A 387 9.95 14.59 -8.78
C GLU A 387 11.25 13.80 -9.04
N ILE A 388 11.41 12.63 -8.41
CA ILE A 388 12.58 11.75 -8.63
C ILE A 388 12.68 11.34 -10.10
N LYS A 389 11.55 10.93 -10.70
CA LYS A 389 11.49 10.52 -12.09
C LYS A 389 11.80 11.68 -13.05
N GLU A 390 11.23 12.87 -12.81
CA GLU A 390 11.48 14.07 -13.60
C GLU A 390 12.92 14.59 -13.45
N GLY A 391 13.54 14.36 -12.29
CA GLY A 391 14.94 14.64 -12.00
C GLY A 391 15.94 13.66 -12.60
N GLY A 392 15.48 12.62 -13.31
CA GLY A 392 16.34 11.62 -13.97
C GLY A 392 16.66 10.38 -13.13
N GLY A 393 16.10 10.27 -11.93
CA GLY A 393 16.17 9.06 -11.12
C GLY A 393 15.33 7.93 -11.74
N VAL A 394 15.81 6.69 -11.60
CA VAL A 394 15.04 5.50 -11.97
C VAL A 394 14.33 4.99 -10.72
N LEU A 395 13.01 5.00 -10.75
CA LEU A 395 12.15 4.49 -9.70
C LEU A 395 11.16 3.51 -10.31
N GLU A 396 11.15 2.32 -9.77
CA GLU A 396 10.43 1.18 -10.34
C GLU A 396 9.54 0.48 -9.32
N GLY A 397 9.47 0.98 -8.07
CA GLY A 397 8.62 0.41 -7.02
C GLY A 397 8.20 1.39 -5.92
N ILE A 398 7.14 1.00 -5.22
CA ILE A 398 6.51 1.72 -4.10
C ILE A 398 6.63 0.84 -2.85
N GLY A 399 7.36 1.29 -1.84
CA GLY A 399 7.47 0.66 -0.53
C GLY A 399 6.62 1.39 0.51
N LEU A 400 5.72 0.64 1.15
CA LEU A 400 4.88 1.14 2.24
C LEU A 400 5.13 0.26 3.46
N GLU A 401 5.72 0.81 4.52
CA GLU A 401 6.18 0.01 5.66
C GLU A 401 5.04 -0.80 6.29
N GLY A 402 3.92 -0.16 6.61
CA GLY A 402 2.75 -0.85 7.14
C GLY A 402 2.84 -1.13 8.63
N HIS A 403 3.39 -0.20 9.40
CA HIS A 403 3.45 -0.27 10.86
C HIS A 403 2.08 0.08 11.49
N PHE A 404 1.17 -0.90 11.55
CA PHE A 404 -0.21 -0.61 11.94
C PHE A 404 -0.40 -0.64 13.47
N SER A 405 -1.06 0.40 13.99
CA SER A 405 -1.77 0.26 15.27
C SER A 405 -3.06 -0.53 15.06
N LYS A 406 -4.11 0.12 14.54
CA LYS A 406 -5.36 -0.51 14.10
C LYS A 406 -5.58 -0.21 12.61
N PRO A 407 -5.60 -1.23 11.74
CA PRO A 407 -5.80 -1.03 10.31
C PRO A 407 -7.17 -0.43 9.96
N ASN A 408 -7.18 0.56 9.06
CA ASN A 408 -8.38 1.13 8.46
C ASN A 408 -8.52 0.67 7.00
N PHE A 409 -9.13 -0.50 6.76
CA PHE A 409 -9.19 -1.10 5.42
C PHE A 409 -9.77 -0.20 4.32
N PRO A 410 -10.84 0.59 4.56
CA PRO A 410 -11.31 1.58 3.58
C PRO A 410 -10.27 2.63 3.20
N LEU A 411 -9.55 3.19 4.17
CA LEU A 411 -8.45 4.14 3.90
C LEU A 411 -7.31 3.45 3.15
N MET A 412 -6.89 2.26 3.58
CA MET A 412 -5.83 1.50 2.93
C MET A 412 -6.15 1.26 1.45
N ARG A 413 -7.37 0.83 1.10
CA ARG A 413 -7.76 0.65 -0.31
C ARG A 413 -7.72 1.99 -1.07
N ALA A 414 -8.18 3.08 -0.47
CA ALA A 414 -8.14 4.39 -1.12
C ALA A 414 -6.70 4.88 -1.41
N VAL A 415 -5.77 4.67 -0.47
CA VAL A 415 -4.34 4.96 -0.65
C VAL A 415 -3.78 4.11 -1.78
N LEU A 416 -4.02 2.80 -1.74
CA LEU A 416 -3.53 1.87 -2.76
C LEU A 416 -4.10 2.20 -4.15
N ASP A 417 -5.37 2.60 -4.26
CA ASP A 417 -5.97 3.01 -5.54
C ASP A 417 -5.28 4.25 -6.12
N LYS A 418 -4.97 5.25 -5.28
CA LYS A 418 -4.24 6.44 -5.72
C LYS A 418 -2.82 6.08 -6.18
N LEU A 419 -2.10 5.27 -5.42
CA LEU A 419 -0.75 4.83 -5.79
C LEU A 419 -0.75 3.93 -7.04
N ALA A 420 -1.78 3.11 -7.23
CA ALA A 420 -1.95 2.26 -8.41
C ALA A 420 -2.07 3.06 -9.72
N THR A 421 -2.42 4.36 -9.66
CA THR A 421 -2.42 5.24 -10.84
C THR A 421 -1.02 5.48 -11.42
N LEU A 422 0.02 5.30 -10.60
CA LEU A 422 1.43 5.45 -11.00
C LEU A 422 1.94 4.24 -11.80
N LYS A 423 1.20 3.13 -11.80
CA LYS A 423 1.52 1.88 -12.51
C LYS A 423 2.89 1.29 -12.11
N LEU A 424 3.25 1.45 -10.84
CA LEU A 424 4.42 0.83 -10.23
C LEU A 424 3.97 -0.33 -9.32
N PRO A 425 4.77 -1.38 -9.17
CA PRO A 425 4.54 -2.41 -8.17
C PRO A 425 4.54 -1.80 -6.76
N ILE A 426 3.58 -2.21 -5.94
CA ILE A 426 3.40 -1.76 -4.55
C ILE A 426 3.72 -2.91 -3.61
N TRP A 427 4.65 -2.70 -2.69
CA TRP A 427 5.02 -3.65 -1.66
C TRP A 427 4.64 -3.09 -0.28
N LEU A 428 3.98 -3.93 0.50
CA LEU A 428 3.97 -3.72 1.94
C LEU A 428 5.21 -4.38 2.52
N THR A 429 6.09 -3.57 3.09
CA THR A 429 7.49 -3.93 3.28
C THR A 429 7.80 -4.42 4.70
N GLU A 430 7.08 -3.93 5.71
CA GLU A 430 7.46 -4.07 7.13
C GLU A 430 6.23 -4.31 8.03
N ILE A 431 5.20 -4.97 7.49
CA ILE A 431 3.91 -5.12 8.18
C ILE A 431 4.09 -5.69 9.59
N ASP A 432 3.70 -4.91 10.57
CA ASP A 432 3.44 -5.34 11.92
C ASP A 432 2.14 -4.75 12.45
N ILE A 433 1.76 -5.26 13.62
CA ILE A 433 0.59 -4.80 14.36
C ILE A 433 1.05 -4.55 15.79
N SER A 434 0.62 -3.44 16.37
CA SER A 434 0.90 -3.10 17.76
C SER A 434 0.64 -4.27 18.72
N ASN A 435 1.62 -4.57 19.55
CA ASN A 435 1.54 -5.61 20.58
C ASN A 435 0.56 -5.26 21.72
N SER A 436 -0.01 -4.06 21.73
CA SER A 436 -1.03 -3.62 22.71
C SER A 436 -2.40 -4.30 22.51
N PHE A 437 -2.63 -4.94 21.37
CA PHE A 437 -3.87 -5.66 21.09
C PHE A 437 -3.76 -7.15 21.48
N ASP A 438 -4.87 -7.77 21.87
CA ASP A 438 -4.90 -9.21 22.14
C ASP A 438 -4.72 -10.03 20.84
N GLN A 439 -4.35 -11.31 20.99
CA GLN A 439 -4.06 -12.19 19.84
C GLN A 439 -5.26 -12.38 18.90
N GLN A 440 -6.50 -12.37 19.42
CA GLN A 440 -7.69 -12.52 18.59
C GLN A 440 -7.90 -11.26 17.74
N THR A 441 -7.71 -10.09 18.33
CA THR A 441 -7.76 -8.80 17.62
C THR A 441 -6.69 -8.72 16.54
N GLN A 442 -5.44 -9.08 16.85
CA GLN A 442 -4.37 -9.17 15.85
C GLN A 442 -4.69 -10.18 14.75
N TRP A 443 -5.24 -11.35 15.10
CA TRP A 443 -5.63 -12.39 14.14
C TRP A 443 -6.74 -11.94 13.19
N ASN A 444 -7.72 -11.18 13.70
CA ASN A 444 -8.80 -10.65 12.89
C ASN A 444 -8.31 -9.69 11.79
N TRP A 445 -7.09 -9.16 11.91
CA TRP A 445 -6.47 -8.27 10.93
C TRP A 445 -5.61 -8.99 9.88
N LYS A 446 -5.71 -10.32 9.79
CA LYS A 446 -5.25 -11.09 8.62
C LYS A 446 -5.79 -10.61 7.28
N GLU A 447 -6.86 -9.81 7.30
CA GLU A 447 -7.39 -9.16 6.12
C GLU A 447 -6.41 -8.15 5.48
N ILE A 448 -5.39 -7.66 6.19
CA ILE A 448 -4.30 -6.86 5.60
C ILE A 448 -3.65 -7.65 4.46
N ASP A 449 -3.20 -8.87 4.75
CA ASP A 449 -2.54 -9.77 3.79
C ASP A 449 -3.44 -10.01 2.56
N THR A 450 -4.76 -10.16 2.77
CA THR A 450 -5.65 -10.46 1.63
C THR A 450 -6.10 -9.22 0.86
N THR A 451 -6.31 -8.09 1.53
CA THR A 451 -6.62 -6.80 0.88
C THR A 451 -5.46 -6.37 -0.02
N CYS A 452 -4.23 -6.53 0.44
CA CYS A 452 -3.05 -6.14 -0.32
C CYS A 452 -2.73 -7.13 -1.44
N ARG A 453 -2.92 -8.45 -1.24
CA ARG A 453 -2.83 -9.45 -2.33
C ARG A 453 -3.72 -9.14 -3.53
N ILE A 454 -4.86 -8.48 -3.29
CA ILE A 454 -5.83 -8.09 -4.31
C ILE A 454 -5.42 -6.83 -5.05
N VAL A 455 -4.89 -5.83 -4.34
CA VAL A 455 -4.62 -4.51 -4.93
C VAL A 455 -3.19 -4.40 -5.49
N ALA A 456 -2.20 -5.02 -4.84
CA ALA A 456 -0.80 -4.96 -5.27
C ALA A 456 -0.51 -5.70 -6.60
N ASN A 457 -1.40 -6.60 -7.05
CA ASN A 457 -1.21 -7.39 -8.28
C ASN A 457 -2.10 -6.92 -9.45
N TYR A 458 -2.61 -5.70 -9.44
CA TYR A 458 -3.27 -5.15 -10.65
C TYR A 458 -2.29 -4.95 -11.81
N TYR A 459 -0.98 -5.04 -11.57
CA TYR A 459 0.06 -4.88 -12.58
C TYR A 459 1.15 -5.94 -12.38
N THR A 460 0.88 -7.13 -12.92
CA THR A 460 1.92 -8.04 -13.43
C THR A 460 1.63 -8.27 -14.90
#